data_AF-B5CU17-F1
#
_entry.id   AF-B5CU17-F1
#
_cell.length_a   1.000
_cell.length_b   1.000
_cell.length_c   1.000
_cell.angle_alpha   90.00
_cell.angle_beta   90.00
_cell.angle_gamma   90.00
#
_symmetry.space_group_name_H-M   'P 1'
#
loop_
_entity.id
_entity.type
_entity.pdbx_description
1 polymer ?
#
loop_
_entity_poly.entity_id
_entity_poly.type
_entity_poly.pdbx_seq_one_letter_code
_entity_poly.pdbx_strand_id
1 'polypeptide(L)'
;MNRLVLLYERMKKLRESGVRMKDISEETDIASSVLSSLYSSVLPMYVNLLSGGDDPETALDKALQQVNNVSKRKLLGCLDELYEKVCHIEPRLVSSKNSGRPFLDDIEREAIKYLPNAGVYTGLYLAYSSSSFSDGLKVEPYMITSITDGETLPKVYSQSMSGDYYAGIGLFSPFQIGYLMFNEQKRLQLALKVIYLQLPIIEYPNLVKGIYLTHDYNRNPIARRILFVRQGDEIPLEEFANLRTKVIPREKLTPEEADYYDYTCHTGDVIKSMMLVSPDKNIEDLKREKRILELL
;
A
#
# COMPACT_ATOMS: atom_id res chain seq x y z
N MET A 1 -31.61 -5.15 23.16
CA MET A 1 -30.90 -3.87 23.40
C MET A 1 -31.47 -2.85 22.41
N ASN A 2 -31.69 -1.60 22.82
CA ASN A 2 -32.41 -0.61 22.02
C ASN A 2 -31.57 -0.16 20.81
N ARG A 3 -32.10 -0.32 19.59
CA ARG A 3 -31.38 -0.06 18.33
C ARG A 3 -30.94 1.40 18.16
N LEU A 4 -31.70 2.36 18.70
CA LEU A 4 -31.30 3.78 18.70
C LEU A 4 -30.09 4.04 19.60
N VAL A 5 -29.98 3.33 20.72
CA VAL A 5 -28.82 3.41 21.63
C VAL A 5 -27.58 2.83 20.94
N LEU A 6 -27.73 1.67 20.29
CA LEU A 6 -26.66 1.04 19.52
C LEU A 6 -26.19 1.94 18.36
N LEU A 7 -27.13 2.58 17.65
CA LEU A 7 -26.81 3.53 16.59
C LEU A 7 -26.00 4.71 17.13
N TYR A 8 -26.39 5.26 18.28
CA TYR A 8 -25.67 6.36 18.91
C TYR A 8 -24.23 5.99 19.28
N GLU A 9 -24.03 4.84 19.92
CA GLU A 9 -22.69 4.35 20.28
C GLU A 9 -21.82 4.13 19.05
N ARG A 10 -22.37 3.55 17.99
CA ARG A 10 -21.63 3.32 16.75
C ARG A 10 -21.27 4.64 16.07
N MET A 11 -22.20 5.57 15.93
CA MET A 11 -21.93 6.91 15.38
C MET A 11 -20.88 7.65 16.22
N LYS A 12 -20.93 7.54 17.56
CA LYS A 12 -19.93 8.12 18.45
C LYS A 12 -18.53 7.57 18.18
N LYS A 13 -18.38 6.25 18.07
CA LYS A 13 -17.08 5.62 17.73
C LYS A 13 -16.54 6.09 16.37
N LEU A 14 -17.40 6.21 15.35
CA LEU A 14 -16.99 6.71 14.03
C LEU A 14 -16.50 8.16 14.12
N ARG A 15 -17.21 9.01 14.86
CA ARG A 15 -16.86 10.43 15.05
C ARG A 15 -15.56 10.60 15.84
N GLU A 16 -15.35 9.81 16.89
CA GLU A 16 -14.08 9.76 17.64
C GLU A 16 -12.91 9.26 16.78
N SER A 17 -13.19 8.42 15.80
CA SER A 17 -12.20 7.93 14.81
C SER A 17 -11.93 8.92 13.67
N GLY A 18 -12.53 10.11 13.69
CA GLY A 18 -12.28 11.17 12.70
C GLY A 18 -13.21 11.17 11.48
N VAL A 19 -14.21 10.28 11.41
CA VAL A 19 -15.16 10.23 10.29
C VAL A 19 -16.07 11.47 10.28
N ARG A 20 -16.22 12.16 9.14
CA ARG A 20 -17.07 13.36 9.05
C ARG A 20 -18.52 12.97 8.79
N MET A 21 -19.45 13.83 9.18
CA MET A 21 -20.88 13.57 8.98
C MET A 21 -21.27 13.48 7.51
N LYS A 22 -20.55 14.20 6.63
CA LYS A 22 -20.71 14.11 5.18
C LYS A 22 -20.37 12.71 4.66
N ASP A 23 -19.36 12.07 5.23
CA ASP A 23 -18.93 10.76 4.75
C ASP A 23 -19.93 9.67 5.17
N ILE A 24 -20.49 9.77 6.39
CA ILE A 24 -21.59 8.91 6.83
C ILE A 24 -22.84 9.12 5.95
N SER A 25 -23.07 10.35 5.53
CA SER A 25 -24.19 10.72 4.64
C SER A 25 -24.09 10.04 3.27
N GLU A 26 -22.88 9.99 2.70
CA GLU A 26 -22.62 9.32 1.41
C GLU A 26 -22.83 7.80 1.49
N GLU A 27 -22.46 7.15 2.60
CA GLU A 27 -22.62 5.69 2.75
C GLU A 27 -24.04 5.27 3.13
N THR A 28 -24.82 6.17 3.73
CA THR A 28 -26.16 5.84 4.27
C THR A 28 -27.32 6.33 3.42
N ASP A 29 -27.06 7.20 2.44
CA ASP A 29 -28.05 7.98 1.68
C ASP A 29 -28.96 8.87 2.56
N ILE A 30 -28.56 9.13 3.81
CA ILE A 30 -29.26 10.07 4.69
C ILE A 30 -28.57 11.43 4.63
N ALA A 31 -29.34 12.51 4.50
CA ALA A 31 -28.79 13.86 4.45
C ALA A 31 -27.92 14.19 5.67
N SER A 32 -26.75 14.81 5.43
CA SER A 32 -25.79 15.14 6.50
C SER A 32 -26.39 16.00 7.61
N SER A 33 -27.34 16.89 7.28
CA SER A 33 -28.06 17.70 8.25
C SER A 33 -28.94 16.87 9.19
N VAL A 34 -29.60 15.83 8.67
CA VAL A 34 -30.42 14.90 9.45
C VAL A 34 -29.54 14.07 10.39
N LEU A 35 -28.42 13.54 9.89
CA LEU A 35 -27.46 12.79 10.69
C LEU A 35 -26.82 13.65 11.79
N SER A 36 -26.48 14.91 11.50
CA SER A 36 -26.01 15.87 12.52
C SER A 36 -27.04 16.08 13.61
N SER A 37 -28.30 16.36 13.27
CA SER A 37 -29.39 16.53 14.24
C SER A 37 -29.63 15.28 15.09
N LEU A 38 -29.56 14.09 14.47
CA LEU A 38 -29.66 12.82 15.17
C LEU A 38 -28.51 12.64 16.18
N TYR A 39 -27.27 12.81 15.74
CA TYR A 39 -26.09 12.59 16.56
C TYR A 39 -25.90 13.61 17.68
N SER A 40 -26.17 14.89 17.40
CA SER A 40 -25.87 15.99 18.32
C SER A 40 -27.00 16.32 19.30
N SER A 41 -28.25 15.97 18.97
CA SER A 41 -29.41 16.40 19.74
C SER A 41 -30.35 15.25 20.09
N VAL A 42 -30.86 14.53 19.09
CA VAL A 42 -31.92 13.53 19.32
C VAL A 42 -31.40 12.32 20.11
N LEU A 43 -30.35 11.66 19.64
CA LEU A 43 -29.83 10.44 20.25
C LEU A 43 -29.23 10.67 21.66
N PRO A 44 -28.44 11.74 21.92
CA PRO A 44 -27.99 12.03 23.28
C PRO A 44 -29.15 12.30 24.25
N MET A 45 -30.15 13.09 23.84
CA MET A 45 -31.33 13.36 24.67
C MET A 45 -32.12 12.08 24.94
N TYR A 46 -32.31 11.25 23.92
CA TYR A 46 -32.99 9.97 24.04
C TYR A 46 -32.33 9.04 25.06
N VAL A 47 -31.00 8.90 24.99
CA VAL A 47 -30.22 8.09 25.94
C VAL A 47 -30.34 8.64 27.37
N ASN A 48 -30.26 9.96 27.55
CA ASN A 48 -30.39 10.59 28.86
C ASN A 48 -31.78 10.37 29.48
N LEU A 49 -32.86 10.51 28.70
CA LEU A 49 -34.23 10.31 29.19
C LEU A 49 -34.48 8.85 29.58
N LEU A 50 -33.97 7.90 28.78
CA LEU A 50 -34.00 6.48 29.14
C LEU A 50 -33.26 6.18 30.44
N SER A 51 -32.09 6.78 30.65
CA SER A 51 -31.35 6.65 31.93
C SER A 51 -32.09 7.29 33.11
N GLY A 52 -32.95 8.28 32.85
CA GLY A 52 -33.85 8.89 33.85
C GLY A 52 -35.11 8.08 34.15
N GLY A 53 -35.32 6.94 33.49
CA GLY A 53 -36.48 6.05 33.71
C GLY A 53 -37.71 6.36 32.86
N ASP A 54 -37.61 7.27 31.88
CA ASP A 54 -38.69 7.49 30.92
C ASP A 54 -38.88 6.26 30.01
N ASP A 55 -40.13 6.02 29.57
CA ASP A 55 -40.41 4.96 28.62
C ASP A 55 -39.83 5.28 27.22
N PRO A 56 -39.48 4.27 26.41
CA PRO A 56 -38.81 4.48 25.12
C PRO A 56 -39.60 5.28 24.09
N GLU A 57 -40.93 5.33 24.18
CA GLU A 57 -41.76 6.04 23.22
C GLU A 57 -41.86 7.53 23.57
N THR A 58 -42.17 7.82 24.83
CA THR A 58 -42.18 9.18 25.38
C THR A 58 -40.81 9.84 25.29
N ALA A 59 -39.74 9.10 25.58
CA ALA A 59 -38.36 9.60 25.45
C ALA A 59 -38.03 10.01 24.02
N LEU A 60 -38.46 9.23 23.02
CA LEU A 60 -38.21 9.54 21.60
C LEU A 60 -39.02 10.76 21.15
N ASP A 61 -40.28 10.86 21.58
CA ASP A 61 -41.13 12.00 21.26
C ASP A 61 -40.56 13.31 21.83
N LYS A 62 -40.12 13.31 23.09
CA LYS A 62 -39.43 14.45 23.72
C LYS A 62 -38.12 14.80 23.00
N ALA A 63 -37.34 13.80 22.60
CA ALA A 63 -36.06 14.03 21.92
C ALA A 63 -36.23 14.65 20.52
N LEU A 64 -37.27 14.24 19.78
CA LEU A 64 -37.55 14.75 18.43
C LEU A 64 -38.11 16.17 18.42
N GLN A 65 -38.73 16.65 19.51
CA GLN A 65 -39.20 18.04 19.61
C GLN A 65 -38.09 19.08 19.47
N GLN A 66 -36.83 18.70 19.72
CA GLN A 66 -35.68 19.60 19.64
C GLN A 66 -35.27 19.92 18.20
N VAL A 67 -35.78 19.18 17.21
CA VAL A 67 -35.34 19.28 15.81
C VAL A 67 -36.54 19.24 14.86
N ASN A 68 -36.49 20.00 13.77
CA ASN A 68 -37.58 20.07 12.79
C ASN A 68 -37.32 19.26 11.51
N ASN A 69 -36.12 18.71 11.35
CA ASN A 69 -35.65 18.01 10.15
C ASN A 69 -35.64 16.48 10.28
N VAL A 70 -36.06 15.93 11.42
CA VAL A 70 -36.12 14.48 11.67
C VAL A 70 -37.57 14.06 11.92
N SER A 71 -38.07 13.12 11.11
CA SER A 71 -39.42 12.56 11.28
C SER A 71 -39.37 11.23 12.01
N LYS A 72 -40.14 11.08 13.11
CA LYS A 72 -40.28 9.82 13.86
C LYS A 72 -40.59 8.64 12.95
N ARG A 73 -41.57 8.81 12.05
CA ARG A 73 -42.02 7.77 11.13
C ARG A 73 -40.92 7.34 10.15
N LYS A 74 -40.20 8.30 9.56
CA LYS A 74 -39.11 7.99 8.62
C LYS A 74 -37.93 7.34 9.34
N LEU A 75 -37.53 7.89 10.49
CA LEU A 75 -36.44 7.37 11.30
C LEU A 75 -36.67 5.91 11.70
N LEU A 76 -37.85 5.60 12.26
CA LEU A 76 -38.18 4.24 12.65
C LEU A 76 -38.32 3.30 11.44
N GLY A 77 -38.81 3.82 10.31
CA GLY A 77 -38.95 3.04 9.07
C GLY A 77 -37.62 2.65 8.42
N CYS A 78 -36.54 3.42 8.62
CA CYS A 78 -35.21 3.14 8.07
C CYS A 78 -34.17 2.78 9.14
N LEU A 79 -34.57 2.59 10.40
CA LEU A 79 -33.64 2.47 11.53
C LEU A 79 -32.69 1.28 11.38
N ASP A 80 -33.22 0.13 10.95
CA ASP A 80 -32.43 -1.08 10.82
C ASP A 80 -31.43 -0.99 9.67
N GLU A 81 -31.87 -0.49 8.52
CA GLU A 81 -31.00 -0.26 7.36
C GLU A 81 -29.90 0.78 7.68
N LEU A 82 -30.28 1.88 8.32
CA LEU A 82 -29.34 2.91 8.75
C LEU A 82 -28.29 2.33 9.71
N TYR A 83 -28.71 1.53 10.69
CA TYR A 83 -27.79 0.90 11.61
C TYR A 83 -26.82 -0.04 10.90
N GLU A 84 -27.31 -0.91 10.03
CA GLU A 84 -26.44 -1.84 9.28
C GLU A 84 -25.43 -1.07 8.42
N LYS A 85 -25.87 -0.07 7.65
CA LYS A 85 -24.98 0.77 6.84
C LYS A 85 -23.92 1.45 7.71
N VAL A 86 -24.30 2.02 8.86
CA VAL A 86 -23.38 2.65 9.82
C VAL A 86 -22.42 1.64 10.48
N CYS A 87 -22.82 0.38 10.65
CA CYS A 87 -21.95 -0.69 11.12
C CYS A 87 -20.88 -1.05 10.10
N HIS A 88 -21.21 -1.06 8.81
CA HIS A 88 -20.28 -1.34 7.71
C HIS A 88 -19.29 -0.21 7.39
N ILE A 89 -19.45 0.98 7.97
CA ILE A 89 -18.48 2.07 7.79
C ILE A 89 -17.17 1.73 8.51
N GLU A 90 -16.10 1.57 7.74
CA GLU A 90 -14.74 1.43 8.27
C GLU A 90 -14.03 2.79 8.31
N PRO A 91 -13.60 3.27 9.50
CA PRO A 91 -12.96 4.59 9.64
C PRO A 91 -11.74 4.82 8.73
N ARG A 92 -11.00 3.74 8.42
CA ARG A 92 -9.78 3.80 7.59
C ARG A 92 -10.09 4.15 6.13
N LEU A 93 -11.15 3.57 5.56
CA LEU A 93 -11.59 3.81 4.17
C LEU A 93 -12.18 5.21 3.97
N VAL A 94 -12.72 5.81 5.03
CA VAL A 94 -13.38 7.11 4.95
C VAL A 94 -12.40 8.26 5.18
N SER A 95 -11.41 8.07 6.05
CA SER A 95 -10.32 9.03 6.24
C SER A 95 -9.50 9.23 4.96
N SER A 96 -9.33 8.18 4.14
CA SER A 96 -8.62 8.26 2.85
C SER A 96 -9.41 8.98 1.76
N LYS A 97 -10.76 8.91 1.71
CA LYS A 97 -11.60 9.61 0.71
C LYS A 97 -11.36 11.12 0.62
N ASN A 98 -10.76 11.73 1.64
CA ASN A 98 -10.57 13.18 1.72
C ASN A 98 -9.13 13.61 2.01
N SER A 99 -8.18 12.69 1.87
CA SER A 99 -6.77 13.03 1.73
C SER A 99 -6.60 13.69 0.36
N GLY A 100 -5.91 14.82 0.24
CA GLY A 100 -5.78 15.55 -1.03
C GLY A 100 -4.94 14.82 -2.09
N ARG A 101 -4.94 13.48 -2.14
CA ARG A 101 -4.04 12.62 -2.93
C ARG A 101 -4.84 11.56 -3.71
N PRO A 102 -5.68 11.99 -4.68
CA PRO A 102 -6.60 11.09 -5.38
C PRO A 102 -5.91 9.85 -5.97
N PHE A 103 -4.69 10.02 -6.50
CA PHE A 103 -3.91 8.91 -7.04
C PHE A 103 -3.55 7.82 -6.01
N LEU A 104 -3.14 8.21 -4.79
CA LEU A 104 -2.76 7.24 -3.77
C LEU A 104 -3.99 6.54 -3.19
N ASP A 105 -5.08 7.30 -2.99
CA ASP A 105 -6.34 6.76 -2.49
C ASP A 105 -6.96 5.77 -3.50
N ASP A 106 -6.83 6.05 -4.80
CA ASP A 106 -7.26 5.15 -5.87
C ASP A 106 -6.45 3.84 -5.88
N ILE A 107 -5.12 3.93 -5.75
CA ILE A 107 -4.24 2.75 -5.67
C ILE A 107 -4.59 1.90 -4.45
N GLU A 108 -4.73 2.53 -3.28
CA GLU A 108 -5.04 1.83 -2.04
C GLU A 108 -6.39 1.10 -2.13
N ARG A 109 -7.41 1.77 -2.67
CA ARG A 109 -8.74 1.19 -2.87
C ARG A 109 -8.71 -0.03 -3.80
N GLU A 110 -7.97 0.03 -4.91
CA GLU A 110 -7.86 -1.11 -5.82
C GLU A 110 -7.01 -2.23 -5.21
N ALA A 111 -5.93 -1.92 -4.51
CA ALA A 111 -5.07 -2.91 -3.86
C ALA A 111 -5.81 -3.75 -2.81
N ILE A 112 -6.75 -3.14 -2.07
CA ILE A 112 -7.59 -3.84 -1.08
C ILE A 112 -8.31 -5.05 -1.68
N LYS A 113 -8.80 -4.94 -2.92
CA LYS A 113 -9.54 -6.02 -3.60
C LYS A 113 -8.68 -7.27 -3.83
N TYR A 114 -7.36 -7.09 -3.89
CA TYR A 114 -6.40 -8.15 -4.18
C TYR A 114 -5.71 -8.72 -2.93
N LEU A 115 -5.92 -8.12 -1.74
CA LEU A 115 -5.29 -8.55 -0.49
C LEU A 115 -5.49 -10.04 -0.15
N PRO A 116 -6.69 -10.64 -0.33
CA PRO A 116 -6.89 -12.06 -0.02
C PRO A 116 -5.96 -12.99 -0.81
N ASN A 117 -5.56 -12.56 -2.00
CA ASN A 117 -4.75 -13.35 -2.93
C ASN A 117 -3.27 -12.92 -2.95
N ALA A 118 -2.93 -11.77 -2.36
CA ALA A 118 -1.54 -11.30 -2.27
C ALA A 118 -0.69 -12.20 -1.34
N GLY A 119 -1.34 -12.93 -0.43
CA GLY A 119 -0.71 -13.86 0.51
C GLY A 119 0.18 -14.92 -0.14
N VAL A 120 -0.08 -15.30 -1.39
CA VAL A 120 0.71 -16.32 -2.10
C VAL A 120 2.13 -15.86 -2.46
N TYR A 121 2.40 -14.55 -2.38
CA TYR A 121 3.71 -13.95 -2.66
C TYR A 121 4.49 -13.61 -1.39
N THR A 122 3.92 -13.83 -0.21
CA THR A 122 4.64 -13.61 1.05
C THR A 122 5.81 -14.58 1.17
N GLY A 123 6.89 -14.13 1.80
CA GLY A 123 8.08 -14.95 2.02
C GLY A 123 9.40 -14.18 1.95
N LEU A 124 10.47 -14.91 2.23
CA LEU A 124 11.85 -14.49 2.04
C LEU A 124 12.32 -14.84 0.63
N TYR A 125 13.01 -13.91 -0.01
CA TYR A 125 13.54 -14.06 -1.36
C TYR A 125 15.00 -13.61 -1.42
N LEU A 126 15.79 -14.28 -2.27
CA LEU A 126 17.03 -13.73 -2.79
C LEU A 126 16.78 -13.25 -4.21
N ALA A 127 17.15 -12.01 -4.49
CA ALA A 127 17.04 -11.44 -5.81
C ALA A 127 18.42 -11.33 -6.46
N TYR A 128 18.48 -11.74 -7.72
CA TYR A 128 19.69 -11.79 -8.53
C TYR A 128 19.60 -10.77 -9.64
N SER A 129 20.64 -9.95 -9.81
CA SER A 129 20.71 -8.95 -10.87
C SER A 129 22.16 -8.54 -11.17
N SER A 130 22.34 -7.82 -12.29
CA SER A 130 23.64 -7.23 -12.62
C SER A 130 24.06 -6.15 -11.61
N SER A 131 25.33 -6.21 -11.17
CA SER A 131 25.96 -5.23 -10.29
C SER A 131 26.31 -3.92 -11.03
N SER A 132 26.22 -2.79 -10.33
CA SER A 132 26.68 -1.49 -10.87
C SER A 132 28.19 -1.28 -10.71
N PHE A 133 28.84 -2.07 -9.86
CA PHE A 133 30.22 -1.81 -9.41
C PHE A 133 31.27 -2.66 -10.11
N SER A 134 30.91 -3.90 -10.43
CA SER A 134 31.84 -4.91 -10.96
C SER A 134 31.10 -5.87 -11.86
N ASP A 135 31.85 -6.57 -12.71
CA ASP A 135 31.31 -7.69 -13.48
C ASP A 135 31.04 -8.88 -12.55
N GLY A 136 29.81 -8.96 -12.04
CA GLY A 136 29.42 -9.98 -11.08
C GLY A 136 27.92 -9.95 -10.76
N LEU A 137 27.46 -11.06 -10.20
CA LEU A 137 26.07 -11.27 -9.83
C LEU A 137 25.79 -10.61 -8.48
N LYS A 138 24.94 -9.59 -8.47
CA LYS A 138 24.44 -8.98 -7.24
C LYS A 138 23.32 -9.85 -6.66
N VAL A 139 23.47 -10.22 -5.39
CA VAL A 139 22.50 -11.02 -4.64
C VAL A 139 21.99 -10.20 -3.47
N GLU A 140 20.71 -9.87 -3.50
CA GLU A 140 20.03 -9.00 -2.53
C GLU A 140 18.91 -9.75 -1.81
N PRO A 141 18.90 -9.77 -0.46
CA PRO A 141 17.75 -10.23 0.31
C PRO A 141 16.54 -9.30 0.18
N TYR A 142 15.36 -9.89 -0.02
CA TYR A 142 14.05 -9.25 0.02
C TYR A 142 13.08 -10.04 0.88
N MET A 143 12.13 -9.35 1.50
CA MET A 143 11.04 -9.98 2.24
C MET A 143 9.72 -9.31 1.89
N ILE A 144 8.72 -10.12 1.54
CA ILE A 144 7.34 -9.68 1.34
C ILE A 144 6.55 -10.20 2.52
N THR A 145 6.03 -9.31 3.37
CA THR A 145 5.37 -9.76 4.59
C THR A 145 3.90 -10.02 4.39
N SER A 146 3.36 -10.87 5.26
CA SER A 146 1.92 -10.96 5.46
C SER A 146 1.34 -9.59 5.81
N ILE A 147 0.10 -9.35 5.36
CA ILE A 147 -0.63 -8.14 5.69
C ILE A 147 -1.13 -8.29 7.12
N THR A 148 -0.77 -7.34 7.98
CA THR A 148 -1.25 -7.31 9.37
C THR A 148 -2.61 -6.62 9.47
N ASP A 149 -3.36 -6.89 10.54
CA ASP A 149 -4.74 -6.42 10.69
C ASP A 149 -4.89 -4.89 10.49
N GLY A 150 -5.54 -4.58 9.37
CA GLY A 150 -5.91 -3.26 8.90
C GLY A 150 -4.77 -2.45 8.24
N GLU A 151 -3.67 -3.09 7.87
CA GLU A 151 -2.86 -2.57 6.76
C GLU A 151 -3.56 -2.85 5.43
N THR A 152 -3.52 -1.88 4.52
CA THR A 152 -4.17 -1.95 3.21
C THR A 152 -3.19 -2.39 2.11
N LEU A 153 -1.89 -2.41 2.41
CA LEU A 153 -0.80 -2.73 1.50
C LEU A 153 0.24 -3.60 2.22
N PRO A 154 0.72 -4.70 1.60
CA PRO A 154 1.83 -5.47 2.13
C PRO A 154 3.07 -4.61 2.36
N LYS A 155 3.73 -4.79 3.50
CA LYS A 155 5.07 -4.26 3.73
C LYS A 155 6.10 -5.13 3.03
N VAL A 156 7.10 -4.47 2.45
CA VAL A 156 8.22 -5.16 1.82
C VAL A 156 9.54 -4.60 2.31
N TYR A 157 10.54 -5.46 2.39
CA TYR A 157 11.87 -5.11 2.87
C TYR A 157 12.93 -5.50 1.86
N SER A 158 13.99 -4.69 1.77
CA SER A 158 15.13 -4.93 0.89
C SER A 158 16.41 -4.55 1.61
N GLN A 159 17.45 -5.37 1.52
CA GLN A 159 18.76 -5.07 2.10
C GLN A 159 19.59 -4.14 1.20
N SER A 160 20.26 -3.18 1.81
CA SER A 160 21.21 -2.29 1.15
C SER A 160 22.63 -2.88 1.10
N MET A 161 23.49 -2.30 0.28
CA MET A 161 24.92 -2.63 0.28
C MET A 161 25.63 -2.20 1.56
N SER A 162 25.11 -1.20 2.30
CA SER A 162 25.69 -0.72 3.55
C SER A 162 25.28 -1.54 4.77
N GLY A 163 24.40 -2.54 4.62
CA GLY A 163 23.94 -3.42 5.69
C GLY A 163 22.69 -2.94 6.44
N ASP A 164 22.14 -1.78 6.08
CA ASP A 164 20.80 -1.34 6.50
C ASP A 164 19.73 -1.93 5.59
N TYR A 165 18.48 -2.00 6.07
CA TYR A 165 17.34 -2.37 5.22
C TYR A 165 16.41 -1.18 4.93
N TYR A 166 15.80 -1.22 3.76
CA TYR A 166 14.72 -0.34 3.35
C TYR A 166 13.38 -1.01 3.64
N ALA A 167 12.43 -0.23 4.12
CA ALA A 167 11.03 -0.62 4.19
C ALA A 167 10.29 0.07 3.04
N GLY A 168 9.37 -0.66 2.42
CA GLY A 168 8.60 -0.24 1.27
C GLY A 168 7.20 -0.82 1.28
N ILE A 169 6.49 -0.62 0.17
CA ILE A 169 5.14 -1.15 -0.04
C ILE A 169 5.12 -2.10 -1.23
N GLY A 170 4.31 -3.15 -1.12
CA GLY A 170 3.98 -4.08 -2.20
C GLY A 170 2.59 -3.79 -2.76
N LEU A 171 2.45 -3.86 -4.08
CA LEU A 171 1.17 -3.82 -4.79
C LEU A 171 1.09 -5.04 -5.67
N PHE A 172 0.04 -5.86 -5.53
CA PHE A 172 -0.07 -7.10 -6.29
C PHE A 172 -1.42 -7.14 -7.00
N SER A 173 -1.39 -7.35 -8.31
CA SER A 173 -2.49 -7.92 -9.08
C SER A 173 -2.16 -9.40 -9.30
N PRO A 174 -2.69 -10.31 -8.47
CA PRO A 174 -2.35 -11.72 -8.47
C PRO A 174 -2.39 -12.33 -9.87
N PHE A 175 -1.39 -13.16 -10.15
CA PHE A 175 -1.22 -13.86 -11.43
C PHE A 175 -1.04 -12.94 -12.65
N GLN A 176 -0.75 -11.65 -12.42
CA GLN A 176 -0.50 -10.66 -13.48
C GLN A 176 0.80 -9.90 -13.21
N ILE A 177 0.78 -8.99 -12.24
CA ILE A 177 1.87 -8.05 -12.00
C ILE A 177 1.97 -7.65 -10.53
N GLY A 178 3.21 -7.55 -10.05
CA GLY A 178 3.55 -7.05 -8.72
C GLY A 178 4.46 -5.84 -8.83
N TYR A 179 4.30 -4.89 -7.90
CA TYR A 179 5.18 -3.74 -7.76
C TYR A 179 5.72 -3.70 -6.34
N LEU A 180 7.04 -3.64 -6.21
CA LEU A 180 7.69 -3.35 -4.93
C LEU A 180 8.28 -1.95 -4.99
N MET A 181 7.91 -1.08 -4.06
CA MET A 181 8.33 0.32 -4.07
C MET A 181 9.05 0.67 -2.78
N PHE A 182 10.29 1.16 -2.91
CA PHE A 182 11.15 1.55 -1.80
C PHE A 182 11.60 3.00 -1.97
N ASN A 183 11.88 3.67 -0.85
CA ASN A 183 12.65 4.92 -0.85
C ASN A 183 14.02 4.66 -0.20
N GLU A 184 15.07 4.56 -1.02
CA GLU A 184 16.42 4.16 -0.59
C GLU A 184 17.13 5.26 0.23
N GLN A 185 16.62 6.50 0.25
CA GLN A 185 17.20 7.60 1.01
C GLN A 185 16.17 8.34 1.88
N LYS A 186 15.88 7.80 3.07
CA LYS A 186 14.84 8.29 3.98
C LYS A 186 14.98 9.75 4.44
N ARG A 187 16.16 10.39 4.35
CA ARG A 187 16.45 11.69 5.01
C ARG A 187 17.02 12.81 4.13
N LEU A 188 17.41 12.53 2.88
CA LEU A 188 18.17 13.50 2.07
C LEU A 188 17.46 13.87 0.76
N GLN A 189 16.94 12.89 0.01
CA GLN A 189 16.30 13.10 -1.28
C GLN A 189 15.34 11.94 -1.59
N LEU A 190 14.32 12.19 -2.41
CA LEU A 190 13.44 11.16 -2.92
C LEU A 190 14.23 10.24 -3.87
N ALA A 191 14.53 9.03 -3.44
CA ALA A 191 15.26 8.03 -4.23
C ALA A 191 14.41 6.76 -4.35
N LEU A 192 13.48 6.77 -5.31
CA LEU A 192 12.58 5.65 -5.53
C LEU A 192 13.30 4.50 -6.23
N LYS A 193 13.20 3.31 -5.62
CA LYS A 193 13.52 2.03 -6.24
C LYS A 193 12.21 1.28 -6.45
N VAL A 194 11.91 0.95 -7.70
CA VAL A 194 10.66 0.28 -8.08
C VAL A 194 10.99 -1.02 -8.79
N ILE A 195 10.39 -2.12 -8.34
CA ILE A 195 10.56 -3.45 -8.93
C ILE A 195 9.24 -3.88 -9.53
N TYR A 196 9.25 -4.16 -10.83
CA TYR A 196 8.13 -4.71 -11.58
C TYR A 196 8.32 -6.22 -11.65
N LEU A 197 7.41 -6.98 -11.06
CA LEU A 197 7.43 -8.43 -11.01
C LEU A 197 6.34 -8.99 -11.92
N GLN A 198 6.70 -9.93 -12.80
CA GLN A 198 5.73 -10.71 -13.54
C GLN A 198 5.29 -11.90 -12.68
N LEU A 199 4.06 -11.83 -12.17
CA LEU A 199 3.54 -12.84 -11.25
C LEU A 199 3.02 -14.05 -12.03
N PRO A 200 3.57 -15.26 -11.83
CA PRO A 200 3.13 -16.44 -12.55
C PRO A 200 1.77 -16.93 -12.04
N ILE A 201 1.04 -17.69 -12.87
CA ILE A 201 -0.28 -18.29 -12.55
C ILE A 201 -0.10 -19.56 -11.69
N ILE A 202 0.64 -19.45 -10.60
CA ILE A 202 0.85 -20.50 -9.59
C ILE A 202 0.91 -19.85 -8.21
N GLU A 203 0.44 -20.56 -7.20
CA GLU A 203 0.60 -20.16 -5.80
C GLU A 203 2.03 -20.44 -5.33
N TYR A 204 2.57 -19.57 -4.47
CA TYR A 204 3.90 -19.70 -3.88
C TYR A 204 5.02 -19.97 -4.91
N PRO A 205 5.18 -19.11 -5.92
CA PRO A 205 6.17 -19.33 -6.96
C PRO A 205 7.60 -19.35 -6.42
N ASN A 206 8.37 -20.36 -6.81
CA ASN A 206 9.80 -20.42 -6.51
C ASN A 206 10.60 -19.35 -7.24
N LEU A 207 10.20 -19.01 -8.47
CA LEU A 207 10.87 -18.04 -9.32
C LEU A 207 9.90 -16.95 -9.76
N VAL A 208 10.28 -15.69 -9.56
CA VAL A 208 9.53 -14.51 -10.04
C VAL A 208 10.49 -13.58 -10.76
N LYS A 209 10.26 -13.35 -12.05
CA LYS A 209 11.12 -12.50 -12.88
C LYS A 209 10.58 -11.08 -12.96
N GLY A 210 11.46 -10.12 -13.21
CA GLY A 210 11.07 -8.72 -13.24
C GLY A 210 12.10 -7.77 -13.83
N ILE A 211 11.78 -6.49 -13.72
CA ILE A 211 12.66 -5.37 -14.03
C ILE A 211 12.68 -4.47 -12.80
N TYR A 212 13.85 -4.05 -12.33
CA TYR A 212 13.95 -2.99 -11.33
C TYR A 212 14.50 -1.70 -11.92
N LEU A 213 13.91 -0.59 -11.48
CA LEU A 213 14.28 0.78 -11.82
C LEU A 213 14.84 1.44 -10.56
N THR A 214 16.04 2.00 -10.67
CA THR A 214 16.65 2.83 -9.61
C THR A 214 17.65 3.81 -10.25
N HIS A 215 18.42 4.50 -9.43
CA HIS A 215 19.56 5.30 -9.88
C HIS A 215 20.87 4.59 -9.55
N ASP A 216 21.88 4.75 -10.40
CA ASP A 216 23.25 4.37 -10.04
C ASP A 216 23.88 5.39 -9.06
N TYR A 217 25.15 5.18 -8.67
CA TYR A 217 25.86 6.08 -7.76
C TYR A 217 26.06 7.49 -8.32
N ASN A 218 26.08 7.64 -9.64
CA ASN A 218 26.17 8.93 -10.33
C ASN A 218 24.78 9.57 -10.53
N ARG A 219 23.73 8.97 -9.95
CA ARG A 219 22.32 9.36 -10.07
C ARG A 219 21.76 9.21 -11.48
N ASN A 220 22.40 8.41 -12.32
CA ASN A 220 21.88 8.09 -13.64
C ASN A 220 20.72 7.09 -13.49
N PRO A 221 19.57 7.32 -14.13
CA PRO A 221 18.49 6.35 -14.18
C PRO A 221 18.96 5.05 -14.83
N ILE A 222 18.68 3.93 -14.16
CA ILE A 222 19.01 2.59 -14.63
C ILE A 222 17.81 1.65 -14.50
N ALA A 223 17.63 0.79 -15.50
CA ALA A 223 16.69 -0.33 -15.49
C ALA A 223 17.46 -1.62 -15.69
N ARG A 224 17.15 -2.67 -14.93
CA ARG A 224 17.81 -3.98 -15.07
C ARG A 224 16.86 -5.14 -14.86
N ARG A 225 17.16 -6.27 -15.50
CA ARG A 225 16.53 -7.54 -15.13
C ARG A 225 16.81 -7.91 -13.68
N ILE A 226 15.82 -8.53 -13.06
CA ILE A 226 15.95 -9.12 -11.72
C ILE A 226 15.18 -10.43 -11.67
N LEU A 227 15.74 -11.39 -10.94
CA LEU A 227 15.14 -12.69 -10.69
C LEU A 227 15.02 -12.90 -9.19
N PHE A 228 13.80 -13.09 -8.68
CA PHE A 228 13.53 -13.44 -7.30
C PHE A 228 13.45 -14.96 -7.18
N VAL A 229 14.22 -15.52 -6.25
CA VAL A 229 14.20 -16.94 -5.89
C VAL A 229 13.73 -17.05 -4.45
N ARG A 230 12.59 -17.71 -4.25
CA ARG A 230 11.99 -17.93 -2.93
C ARG A 230 12.91 -18.80 -2.08
N GLN A 231 13.17 -18.37 -0.85
CA GLN A 231 13.98 -19.10 0.14
C GLN A 231 13.12 -19.79 1.20
N GLY A 232 11.89 -19.32 1.39
CA GLY A 232 10.98 -19.84 2.39
C GLY A 232 9.95 -18.78 2.80
N ASP A 233 9.39 -18.97 3.99
CA ASP A 233 8.43 -18.05 4.57
C ASP A 233 9.10 -16.78 5.11
N GLU A 234 8.30 -15.82 5.58
CA GLU A 234 8.81 -14.62 6.22
C GLU A 234 9.54 -14.94 7.53
N ILE A 235 10.57 -14.16 7.84
CA ILE A 235 11.41 -14.32 9.03
C ILE A 235 11.26 -13.08 9.93
N PRO A 236 11.61 -13.17 11.23
CA PRO A 236 11.66 -12.01 12.11
C PRO A 236 12.52 -10.88 11.51
N LEU A 237 12.10 -9.63 11.72
CA LEU A 237 12.77 -8.47 11.12
C LEU A 237 14.21 -8.31 11.64
N GLU A 238 14.48 -8.73 12.88
CA GLU A 238 15.81 -8.77 13.48
C GLU A 238 16.74 -9.74 12.74
N GLU A 239 16.21 -10.89 12.32
CA GLU A 239 16.96 -11.87 11.53
C GLU A 239 17.18 -11.35 10.11
N PHE A 240 16.14 -10.77 9.50
CA PHE A 240 16.25 -10.14 8.19
C PHE A 240 17.30 -9.03 8.18
N ALA A 241 17.37 -8.22 9.24
CA ALA A 241 18.35 -7.15 9.40
C ALA A 241 19.81 -7.63 9.43
N ASN A 242 20.04 -8.91 9.75
CA ASN A 242 21.38 -9.52 9.76
C ASN A 242 21.82 -10.04 8.38
N LEU A 243 20.90 -10.19 7.43
CA LEU A 243 21.22 -10.59 6.07
C LEU A 243 22.02 -9.50 5.34
N ARG A 244 22.83 -9.89 4.36
CA ARG A 244 23.72 -8.98 3.65
C ARG A 244 23.59 -9.13 2.15
N THR A 245 23.55 -8.00 1.47
CA THR A 245 23.72 -7.94 0.02
C THR A 245 25.18 -8.21 -0.32
N LYS A 246 25.40 -9.05 -1.34
CA LYS A 246 26.74 -9.39 -1.82
C LYS A 246 26.82 -9.31 -3.34
N VAL A 247 28.03 -9.17 -3.86
CA VAL A 247 28.32 -9.33 -5.29
C VAL A 247 29.26 -10.50 -5.45
N ILE A 248 28.83 -11.50 -6.22
CA ILE A 248 29.61 -12.71 -6.49
C ILE A 248 30.34 -12.49 -7.83
N PRO A 249 31.70 -12.50 -7.84
CA PRO A 249 32.46 -12.44 -9.08
C PRO A 249 32.11 -13.62 -9.99
N ARG A 250 32.13 -13.40 -11.30
CA ARG A 250 31.77 -14.41 -12.30
C ARG A 250 32.53 -15.74 -12.13
N GLU A 251 33.80 -15.68 -11.76
CA GLU A 251 34.66 -16.86 -11.56
C GLU A 251 34.26 -17.73 -10.35
N LYS A 252 33.46 -17.18 -9.43
CA LYS A 252 33.08 -17.82 -8.17
C LYS A 252 31.60 -18.25 -8.14
N LEU A 253 30.91 -18.15 -9.26
CA LEU A 253 29.51 -18.56 -9.35
C LEU A 253 29.40 -20.09 -9.26
N THR A 254 28.44 -20.56 -8.47
CA THR A 254 27.99 -21.94 -8.55
C THR A 254 27.28 -22.20 -9.90
N PRO A 255 27.07 -23.47 -10.32
CA PRO A 255 26.36 -23.76 -11.57
C PRO A 255 24.97 -23.11 -11.66
N GLU A 256 24.21 -23.12 -10.56
CA GLU A 256 22.89 -22.50 -10.51
C GLU A 256 22.96 -20.97 -10.58
N GLU A 257 23.92 -20.35 -9.88
CA GLU A 257 24.14 -18.90 -9.95
C GLU A 257 24.65 -18.47 -11.34
N ALA A 258 25.34 -19.34 -12.07
CA ALA A 258 25.73 -19.07 -13.45
C ALA A 258 24.50 -18.96 -14.36
N ASP A 259 23.51 -19.84 -14.22
CA ASP A 259 22.25 -19.74 -14.97
C ASP A 259 21.49 -18.43 -14.65
N TYR A 260 21.51 -18.00 -13.38
CA TYR A 260 20.93 -16.71 -12.98
C TYR A 260 21.71 -15.50 -13.50
N TYR A 261 23.03 -15.59 -13.53
CA TYR A 261 23.88 -14.57 -14.13
C TYR A 261 23.60 -14.45 -15.63
N ASP A 262 23.56 -15.56 -16.36
CA ASP A 262 23.26 -15.55 -17.79
C ASP A 262 21.85 -14.97 -18.05
N TYR A 263 20.87 -15.25 -17.20
CA TYR A 263 19.54 -14.66 -17.37
C TYR A 263 19.47 -13.14 -17.08
N THR A 264 20.33 -12.60 -16.20
CA THR A 264 20.17 -11.23 -15.65
C THR A 264 21.28 -10.24 -16.00
N CYS A 265 22.40 -10.71 -16.55
CA CYS A 265 23.62 -9.92 -16.72
C CYS A 265 24.12 -9.85 -18.18
N HIS A 266 23.34 -10.26 -19.18
CA HIS A 266 23.76 -10.14 -20.58
C HIS A 266 23.69 -8.70 -21.11
N THR A 267 24.44 -8.45 -22.18
CA THR A 267 24.43 -7.17 -22.90
C THR A 267 23.01 -6.87 -23.41
N GLY A 268 22.43 -5.76 -22.96
CA GLY A 268 21.05 -5.36 -23.27
C GLY A 268 20.05 -5.57 -22.12
N ASP A 269 20.43 -6.30 -21.07
CA ASP A 269 19.59 -6.46 -19.87
C ASP A 269 19.66 -5.26 -18.92
N VAL A 270 20.54 -4.30 -19.23
CA VAL A 270 20.71 -3.04 -18.53
C VAL A 270 20.44 -1.90 -19.49
N ILE A 271 19.46 -1.05 -19.17
CA ILE A 271 19.20 0.21 -19.84
C ILE A 271 19.68 1.32 -18.90
N LYS A 272 20.55 2.20 -19.38
CA LYS A 272 21.08 3.36 -18.63
C LYS A 272 20.79 4.62 -19.43
N SER A 273 20.56 5.73 -18.74
CA SER A 273 20.62 7.09 -19.32
C SER A 273 21.55 7.93 -18.46
N MET A 274 22.31 8.83 -19.06
CA MET A 274 23.21 9.69 -18.32
C MET A 274 22.61 11.07 -18.12
N MET A 275 22.70 11.62 -16.91
CA MET A 275 22.42 13.03 -16.69
C MET A 275 23.58 13.87 -17.20
N LEU A 276 23.62 14.11 -18.51
CA LEU A 276 24.41 15.21 -19.09
C LEU A 276 23.71 16.54 -18.83
N VAL A 277 24.43 17.66 -19.04
CA VAL A 277 23.82 19.01 -19.03
C VAL A 277 22.53 18.95 -19.84
N SER A 278 21.43 19.51 -19.30
CA SER A 278 20.13 19.58 -19.98
C SER A 278 20.36 19.82 -21.47
N PRO A 279 19.74 19.03 -22.38
CA PRO A 279 19.87 19.24 -23.80
C PRO A 279 19.23 20.59 -24.13
N ASP A 280 19.96 21.66 -23.88
CA ASP A 280 19.57 23.03 -24.11
C ASP A 280 19.73 23.25 -25.62
N LYS A 281 18.77 22.68 -26.34
CA LYS A 281 18.43 22.91 -27.75
C LYS A 281 19.28 22.19 -28.81
N ASN A 282 20.23 21.31 -28.46
CA ASN A 282 21.06 20.62 -29.45
C ASN A 282 20.93 19.08 -29.43
N ILE A 283 20.59 18.50 -30.59
CA ILE A 283 20.50 17.04 -30.77
C ILE A 283 21.86 16.33 -30.72
N GLU A 284 22.95 17.06 -30.93
CA GLU A 284 24.30 16.49 -30.86
C GLU A 284 24.67 16.01 -29.46
N ASP A 285 24.11 16.62 -28.41
CA ASP A 285 24.31 16.17 -27.03
C ASP A 285 23.65 14.80 -26.79
N LEU A 286 22.45 14.58 -27.33
CA LEU A 286 21.77 13.27 -27.29
C LEU A 286 22.53 12.20 -28.08
N LYS A 287 23.03 12.54 -29.27
CA LYS A 287 23.88 11.62 -30.06
C LYS A 287 25.19 11.31 -29.35
N ARG A 288 25.77 12.30 -28.67
CA ARG A 288 26.98 12.12 -27.85
C ARG A 288 26.70 11.23 -26.65
N GLU A 289 25.58 11.43 -25.95
CA GLU A 289 25.13 10.56 -24.86
C GLU A 289 25.05 9.11 -25.33
N LYS A 290 24.35 8.87 -26.46
CA LYS A 290 24.17 7.53 -27.01
C LYS A 290 25.51 6.85 -27.33
N ARG A 291 26.45 7.56 -27.96
CA ARG A 291 27.81 7.04 -28.24
C ARG A 291 28.59 6.69 -26.98
N ILE A 292 28.43 7.46 -25.90
CA ILE A 292 29.10 7.16 -24.62
C ILE A 292 28.45 5.95 -23.96
N LEU A 293 27.12 5.83 -24.00
CA LEU A 293 26.39 4.68 -23.46
C LEU A 293 26.76 3.36 -24.15
N GLU A 294 27.15 3.38 -25.43
CA GLU A 294 27.65 2.20 -26.14
C GLU A 294 29.02 1.71 -25.65
N LEU A 295 29.75 2.54 -24.88
CA LEU A 295 31.05 2.23 -24.30
C LEU A 295 30.98 1.76 -22.84
N LEU A 296 29.78 1.72 -22.23
CA LEU A 296 29.50 1.49 -20.80
C LEU A 296 28.64 0.25 -20.53
#